data_AF-A0A1F9UFF0-F1
#
_entry.id   AF-A0A1F9UFF0-F1
#
_cell.length_a   1.000
_cell.length_b   1.000
_cell.length_c   1.000
_cell.angle_alpha   90.00
_cell.angle_beta   90.00
_cell.angle_gamma   90.00
#
_symmetry.space_group_name_H-M   'P 1'
#
loop_
_entity.id
_entity.type
_entity.pdbx_description
1 polymer ?
#
loop_
_entity_poly.entity_id
_entity_poly.type
_entity_poly.pdbx_seq_one_letter_code
_entity_poly.pdbx_strand_id
1 'polypeptide(L)'
;MIRRRGEGETRGQDGFSASPCLRVTVSVLFLAGCVPVPPGMLPQAPAAAAEAVAYPDIEPTGVSIASLHFKLRGYHEPELHTISSLAEDIYNRIGMDTGLYSFLAGQSYALVVYKDSDEYTAKTKQPAGSRAVASGGSLYTYAGPDLAPALAHHIMHMVFNSYMGDKAAALQWLNEGLALREEVARMTDYERTLFQTTQNNQLRSERMPFSQMVYVIGTDEQKRRQDLWYLQAESVVSYLSKQGSSLAFAAFLGHLRSGATADQALSSNYAGKFDSLKDLESTWRAEI
;
A
#
# COMPACT_ATOMS: atom_id res chain seq x y z
N MET A 1 -62.37 -23.38 18.83
CA MET A 1 -62.50 -24.80 18.44
C MET A 1 -61.08 -25.36 18.30
N ILE A 2 -60.39 -25.66 19.41
CA ILE A 2 -60.28 -26.98 20.09
C ILE A 2 -59.81 -28.09 19.13
N ARG A 3 -58.55 -28.58 19.19
CA ARG A 3 -58.08 -29.74 20.00
C ARG A 3 -56.67 -30.29 19.60
N ARG A 4 -55.86 -30.56 20.63
CA ARG A 4 -54.86 -31.65 20.90
C ARG A 4 -53.70 -31.91 19.91
N ARG A 5 -52.42 -31.93 20.31
CA ARG A 5 -51.65 -32.67 21.37
C ARG A 5 -51.44 -34.15 21.02
N GLY A 6 -50.16 -34.55 20.89
CA GLY A 6 -49.69 -35.93 20.80
C GLY A 6 -48.18 -36.00 21.09
N GLU A 7 -47.85 -36.17 22.36
CA GLU A 7 -46.56 -36.61 22.88
C GLU A 7 -46.38 -38.12 22.57
N GLY A 8 -45.14 -38.56 22.36
CA GLY A 8 -44.80 -39.97 22.12
C GLY A 8 -43.37 -40.26 22.59
N GLU A 9 -43.26 -40.55 23.87
CA GLU A 9 -42.06 -41.01 24.58
C GLU A 9 -41.97 -42.54 24.50
N THR A 10 -40.84 -43.11 24.10
CA THR A 10 -40.49 -44.50 24.44
C THR A 10 -39.03 -44.60 24.86
N ARG A 11 -38.88 -45.32 25.97
CA ARG A 11 -37.74 -45.49 26.85
C ARG A 11 -37.10 -46.84 26.52
N GLY A 12 -35.83 -46.85 26.15
CA GLY A 12 -35.01 -48.05 26.02
C GLY A 12 -33.85 -47.98 27.00
N GLN A 13 -33.96 -48.71 28.11
CA GLN A 13 -32.83 -49.12 28.94
C GLN A 13 -32.13 -50.29 28.25
N ASP A 14 -30.79 -50.33 28.29
CA ASP A 14 -30.03 -51.55 28.55
C ASP A 14 -28.52 -51.26 28.64
N GLY A 15 -27.84 -51.96 29.55
CA GLY A 15 -26.46 -52.41 29.32
C GLY A 15 -25.34 -51.62 29.98
N PHE A 16 -25.12 -51.86 31.29
CA PHE A 16 -23.84 -51.66 31.95
C PHE A 16 -22.75 -52.55 31.31
N SER A 17 -21.61 -51.96 30.92
CA SER A 17 -20.34 -52.69 30.79
C SER A 17 -19.19 -51.77 31.23
N ALA A 18 -18.67 -52.06 32.43
CA ALA A 18 -17.52 -51.38 32.99
C ALA A 18 -16.24 -51.93 32.35
N SER A 19 -15.63 -51.12 31.48
CA SER A 19 -14.28 -51.37 30.96
C SER A 19 -13.24 -50.68 31.84
N PRO A 20 -12.07 -51.30 32.07
CA PRO A 20 -11.02 -50.73 32.90
C PRO A 20 -10.42 -49.48 32.25
N CYS A 21 -10.40 -48.42 33.03
CA CYS A 21 -9.85 -47.11 32.69
C CYS A 21 -8.31 -47.22 32.59
N LEU A 22 -7.78 -47.52 31.40
CA LEU A 22 -6.36 -47.38 31.10
C LEU A 22 -6.06 -45.89 30.95
N ARG A 23 -5.63 -45.26 32.05
CA ARG A 23 -5.10 -43.89 32.03
C ARG A 23 -3.77 -43.88 31.29
N VAL A 24 -3.82 -43.65 29.98
CA VAL A 24 -2.64 -43.23 29.22
C VAL A 24 -2.45 -41.75 29.48
N THR A 25 -1.50 -41.45 30.38
CA THR A 25 -1.00 -40.09 30.59
C THR A 25 -0.18 -39.72 29.36
N VAL A 26 -0.80 -39.09 28.36
CA VAL A 26 -0.07 -38.44 27.26
C VAL A 26 0.51 -37.16 27.83
N SER A 27 1.75 -37.24 28.30
CA SER A 27 2.59 -36.07 28.56
C SER A 27 2.93 -35.43 27.21
N VAL A 28 2.11 -34.47 26.77
CA VAL A 28 2.49 -33.55 25.70
C VAL A 28 3.53 -32.60 26.29
N LEU A 29 4.80 -32.95 26.08
CA LEU A 29 5.93 -32.05 26.25
C LEU A 29 5.80 -30.94 25.20
N PHE A 30 5.17 -29.83 25.57
CA PHE A 30 5.33 -28.55 24.87
C PHE A 30 6.77 -28.08 25.07
N LEU A 31 7.68 -28.59 24.26
CA LEU A 31 8.98 -27.99 24.05
C LEU A 31 8.77 -26.74 23.18
N ALA A 32 8.23 -25.68 23.77
CA ALA A 32 8.35 -24.33 23.26
C ALA A 32 9.81 -23.90 23.43
N GLY A 33 10.69 -24.45 22.60
CA GLY A 33 12.04 -23.96 22.45
C GLY A 33 11.97 -22.61 21.77
N CYS A 34 12.04 -21.53 22.54
CA CYS A 34 12.42 -20.23 22.01
C CYS A 34 13.83 -20.39 21.43
N VAL A 35 13.94 -20.71 20.14
CA VAL A 35 15.22 -20.67 19.44
C VAL A 35 15.59 -19.18 19.34
N PRO A 36 16.65 -18.71 20.02
CA PRO A 36 17.08 -17.34 19.86
C PRO A 36 17.50 -17.14 18.40
N VAL A 37 16.80 -16.28 17.68
CA VAL A 37 17.19 -15.88 16.32
C VAL A 37 18.56 -15.20 16.44
N PRO A 38 19.61 -15.69 15.76
CA PRO A 38 20.93 -15.10 15.82
C PRO A 38 20.88 -13.61 15.47
N PRO A 39 21.56 -12.73 16.24
CA PRO A 39 21.72 -11.33 15.87
C PRO A 39 22.39 -11.26 14.49
N GLY A 40 21.64 -10.85 13.45
CA GLY A 40 22.10 -10.81 12.06
C GLY A 40 21.22 -11.54 11.03
N MET A 41 20.22 -12.32 11.46
CA MET A 41 19.22 -12.93 10.55
C MET A 41 17.95 -12.08 10.35
N LEU A 42 17.77 -11.03 11.15
CA LEU A 42 16.74 -10.03 10.86
C LEU A 42 17.31 -9.07 9.82
N PRO A 43 16.58 -8.79 8.72
CA PRO A 43 16.95 -7.71 7.82
C PRO A 43 17.18 -6.46 8.66
N GLN A 44 18.37 -5.87 8.56
CA GLN A 44 18.56 -4.55 9.14
C GLN A 44 17.56 -3.63 8.46
N ALA A 45 16.72 -2.96 9.25
CA ALA A 45 15.93 -1.85 8.75
C ALA A 45 16.89 -0.91 8.00
N PRO A 46 16.55 -0.48 6.77
CA PRO A 46 17.43 0.37 6.00
C PRO A 46 17.87 1.54 6.88
N ALA A 47 19.20 1.77 6.93
CA ALA A 47 19.77 2.90 7.64
C ALA A 47 18.99 4.16 7.24
N ALA A 48 18.67 5.02 8.22
CA ALA A 48 17.98 6.28 7.99
C ALA A 48 18.53 6.93 6.72
N ALA A 49 17.67 7.06 5.70
CA ALA A 49 18.07 7.51 4.39
C ALA A 49 18.83 8.82 4.56
N ALA A 50 20.08 8.88 4.07
CA ALA A 50 20.78 10.14 3.93
C ALA A 50 19.83 11.14 3.25
N GLU A 51 19.78 12.38 3.73
CA GLU A 51 18.92 13.41 3.15
C GLU A 51 19.12 13.40 1.62
N ALA A 52 18.08 12.97 0.92
CA ALA A 52 18.18 12.73 -0.52
C ALA A 52 18.55 14.05 -1.19
N VAL A 53 19.68 14.08 -1.88
CA VAL A 53 20.23 15.28 -2.50
C VAL A 53 19.27 15.74 -3.60
N ALA A 54 18.87 17.00 -3.56
CA ALA A 54 18.10 17.63 -4.63
C ALA A 54 18.90 17.54 -5.95
N TYR A 55 18.24 17.14 -7.04
CA TYR A 55 18.88 17.10 -8.36
C TYR A 55 19.15 18.52 -8.87
N PRO A 56 20.10 18.68 -9.82
CA PRO A 56 20.36 19.95 -10.46
C PRO A 56 19.07 20.58 -10.99
N ASP A 57 18.93 21.87 -10.70
CA ASP A 57 17.79 22.67 -11.11
C ASP A 57 17.75 22.84 -12.65
N ILE A 58 16.71 23.47 -13.16
CA ILE A 58 16.68 23.96 -14.54
C ILE A 58 17.64 25.14 -14.73
N GLU A 59 18.01 25.41 -15.98
CA GLU A 59 18.86 26.55 -16.30
C GLU A 59 18.19 27.90 -15.90
N PRO A 60 18.96 28.99 -15.67
CA PRO A 60 18.46 30.25 -15.10
C PRO A 60 17.32 30.95 -15.87
N THR A 61 17.05 30.53 -17.11
CA THR A 61 15.98 31.07 -17.97
C THR A 61 14.62 30.43 -17.71
N GLY A 62 14.50 29.56 -16.70
CA GLY A 62 13.27 28.88 -16.38
C GLY A 62 12.14 29.79 -15.90
N VAL A 63 10.90 29.37 -16.13
CA VAL A 63 9.68 29.98 -15.62
C VAL A 63 9.12 29.19 -14.45
N SER A 64 8.36 29.85 -13.58
CA SER A 64 7.70 29.22 -12.42
C SER A 64 6.21 29.55 -12.43
N ILE A 65 5.38 28.55 -12.13
CA ILE A 65 3.96 28.73 -11.85
C ILE A 65 3.60 28.07 -10.53
N ALA A 66 2.43 28.40 -9.99
CA ALA A 66 1.91 27.76 -8.79
C ALA A 66 0.42 27.44 -8.95
N SER A 67 0.01 26.34 -8.34
CA SER A 67 -1.38 25.95 -8.12
C SER A 67 -1.64 25.80 -6.62
N LEU A 68 -2.78 25.21 -6.25
CA LEU A 68 -3.18 25.11 -4.84
C LEU A 68 -2.18 24.25 -4.02
N HIS A 69 -1.79 23.09 -4.56
CA HIS A 69 -0.94 22.12 -3.87
C HIS A 69 0.48 22.05 -4.41
N PHE A 70 0.77 22.66 -5.57
CA PHE A 70 2.06 22.50 -6.26
C PHE A 70 2.71 23.83 -6.65
N LYS A 71 4.04 23.85 -6.63
CA LYS A 71 4.88 24.88 -7.23
C LYS A 71 5.70 24.23 -8.33
N LEU A 72 5.52 24.65 -9.58
CA LEU A 72 6.17 24.06 -10.73
C LEU A 72 7.23 25.00 -11.29
N ARG A 73 8.30 24.41 -11.80
CA ARG A 73 9.36 25.12 -12.52
C ARG A 73 9.75 24.36 -13.78
N GLY A 74 9.98 25.07 -14.89
CA GLY A 74 10.41 24.47 -16.15
C GLY A 74 10.69 25.52 -17.23
N TYR A 75 10.72 25.09 -18.49
CA TYR A 75 11.11 25.97 -19.60
C TYR A 75 9.92 26.65 -20.32
N HIS A 76 8.75 26.01 -20.36
CA HIS A 76 7.61 26.49 -21.15
C HIS A 76 6.33 26.56 -20.31
N GLU A 77 5.77 27.76 -20.16
CA GLU A 77 4.58 28.00 -19.32
C GLU A 77 3.33 27.18 -19.72
N PRO A 78 2.96 27.01 -21.01
CA PRO A 78 1.80 26.19 -21.39
C PRO A 78 1.93 24.71 -20.99
N GLU A 79 3.15 24.16 -21.07
CA GLU A 79 3.45 22.81 -20.63
C GLU A 79 3.35 22.69 -19.11
N LEU A 80 3.87 23.67 -18.36
CA LEU A 80 3.74 23.71 -16.91
C LEU A 80 2.27 23.75 -16.48
N HIS A 81 1.42 24.53 -17.14
CA HIS A 81 -0.02 24.54 -16.81
C HIS A 81 -0.68 23.18 -17.06
N THR A 82 -0.28 22.47 -18.12
CA THR A 82 -0.80 21.12 -18.41
C THR A 82 -0.40 20.13 -17.32
N ILE A 83 0.87 20.13 -16.92
CA ILE A 83 1.39 19.25 -15.86
C ILE A 83 0.82 19.63 -14.49
N SER A 84 0.66 20.93 -14.22
CA SER A 84 0.06 21.43 -12.97
C SER A 84 -1.40 20.96 -12.83
N SER A 85 -2.21 21.10 -13.88
CA SER A 85 -3.59 20.60 -13.88
C SER A 85 -3.64 19.09 -13.66
N LEU A 86 -2.78 18.33 -14.34
CA LEU A 86 -2.68 16.88 -14.16
C LEU A 86 -2.30 16.50 -12.71
N ALA A 87 -1.33 17.20 -12.10
CA ALA A 87 -0.91 16.96 -10.73
C ALA A 87 -2.01 17.29 -9.71
N GLU A 88 -2.76 18.38 -9.91
CA GLU A 88 -3.93 18.73 -9.08
C GLU A 88 -5.04 17.69 -9.21
N ASP A 89 -5.35 17.23 -10.42
CA ASP A 89 -6.34 16.17 -10.66
C ASP A 89 -5.93 14.85 -9.98
N ILE A 90 -4.64 14.53 -9.97
CA ILE A 90 -4.08 13.39 -9.25
C ILE A 90 -4.21 13.57 -7.72
N TYR A 91 -3.80 14.72 -7.18
CA TYR A 91 -3.88 15.00 -5.75
C TYR A 91 -5.32 14.90 -5.24
N ASN A 92 -6.26 15.52 -5.95
CA ASN A 92 -7.67 15.47 -5.61
C ASN A 92 -8.22 14.04 -5.66
N ARG A 93 -7.80 13.24 -6.66
CA ARG A 93 -8.20 11.84 -6.77
C ARG A 93 -7.67 10.99 -5.61
N ILE A 94 -6.41 11.19 -5.22
CA ILE A 94 -5.82 10.54 -4.05
C ILE A 94 -6.63 10.87 -2.79
N GLY A 95 -7.01 12.14 -2.60
CA GLY A 95 -7.89 12.55 -1.49
C GLY A 95 -9.23 11.81 -1.50
N MET A 96 -9.81 11.58 -2.69
CA MET A 96 -11.05 10.81 -2.84
C MET A 96 -10.90 9.32 -2.54
N ASP A 97 -9.85 8.69 -3.08
CA ASP A 97 -9.64 7.24 -2.98
C ASP A 97 -9.15 6.81 -1.58
N THR A 98 -8.48 7.71 -0.84
CA THR A 98 -7.99 7.48 0.53
C THR A 98 -8.90 8.05 1.62
N GLY A 99 -9.85 8.91 1.25
CA GLY A 99 -10.71 9.64 2.19
C GLY A 99 -10.04 10.82 2.90
N LEU A 100 -8.85 11.24 2.46
CA LEU A 100 -8.07 12.34 3.03
C LEU A 100 -8.47 13.72 2.45
N TYR A 101 -9.75 13.96 2.18
CA TYR A 101 -10.26 15.17 1.49
C TYR A 101 -9.85 16.50 2.17
N SER A 102 -9.72 16.50 3.49
CA SER A 102 -9.38 17.69 4.29
C SER A 102 -7.89 17.78 4.63
N PHE A 103 -7.08 16.81 4.17
CA PHE A 103 -5.64 16.87 4.39
C PHE A 103 -5.03 17.92 3.47
N LEU A 104 -4.37 18.90 4.10
CA LEU A 104 -3.54 19.88 3.43
C LEU A 104 -2.12 19.68 3.93
N ALA A 105 -1.19 19.46 3.01
CA ALA A 105 0.21 19.48 3.33
C ALA A 105 0.59 20.86 3.89
N GLY A 106 1.53 20.90 4.84
CA GLY A 106 1.96 22.15 5.46
C GLY A 106 2.60 23.14 4.48
N GLN A 107 3.01 22.69 3.30
CA GLN A 107 3.60 23.46 2.22
C GLN A 107 3.18 22.85 0.87
N SER A 108 3.24 23.65 -0.21
CA SER A 108 3.10 23.14 -1.57
C SER A 108 4.25 22.21 -1.94
N TYR A 109 3.97 21.16 -2.69
CA TYR A 109 4.98 20.27 -3.24
C TYR A 109 5.70 20.91 -4.43
N ALA A 110 7.03 20.79 -4.48
CA ALA A 110 7.83 21.31 -5.57
C ALA A 110 7.91 20.30 -6.72
N LEU A 111 7.64 20.75 -7.94
CA LEU A 111 7.81 19.98 -9.17
C LEU A 111 8.81 20.69 -10.09
N VAL A 112 9.82 19.95 -10.56
CA VAL A 112 10.77 20.41 -11.56
C VAL A 112 10.50 19.64 -12.85
N VAL A 113 10.19 20.38 -13.91
CA VAL A 113 9.89 19.85 -15.24
C VAL A 113 11.08 20.16 -16.15
N TYR A 114 11.86 19.13 -16.47
CA TYR A 114 12.93 19.20 -17.46
C TYR A 114 12.35 19.24 -18.87
N LYS A 115 13.17 19.73 -19.81
CA LYS A 115 12.78 19.94 -21.20
C LYS A 115 12.34 18.64 -21.88
N ASP A 116 13.07 17.55 -21.64
CA ASP A 116 12.89 16.27 -22.31
C ASP A 116 13.51 15.12 -21.49
N SER A 117 13.36 13.89 -21.99
CA SER A 117 13.92 12.69 -21.37
C SER A 117 15.44 12.73 -21.24
N ASP A 118 16.13 13.39 -22.17
CA ASP A 118 17.59 13.42 -22.23
C ASP A 118 18.14 14.30 -21.12
N GLU A 119 17.57 15.51 -20.94
CA GLU A 119 17.91 16.37 -19.81
C GLU A 119 17.56 15.69 -18.46
N TYR A 120 16.37 15.11 -18.35
CA TYR A 120 15.94 14.39 -17.14
C TYR A 120 16.93 13.28 -16.78
N THR A 121 17.29 12.42 -17.73
CA THR A 121 18.23 11.31 -17.52
C THR A 121 19.63 11.83 -17.17
N ALA A 122 20.09 12.88 -17.85
CA ALA A 122 21.39 13.47 -17.62
C ALA A 122 21.51 14.08 -16.22
N LYS A 123 20.47 14.76 -15.72
CA LYS A 123 20.46 15.43 -14.40
C LYS A 123 20.13 14.50 -13.24
N THR A 124 19.18 13.58 -13.43
CA THR A 124 18.70 12.69 -12.35
C THR A 124 19.42 11.36 -12.25
N LYS A 125 20.13 10.96 -13.32
CA LYS A 125 20.77 9.62 -13.46
C LYS A 125 19.78 8.45 -13.37
N GLN A 126 18.49 8.72 -13.47
CA GLN A 126 17.46 7.69 -13.55
C GLN A 126 17.54 6.95 -14.89
N PRO A 127 17.10 5.68 -14.97
CA PRO A 127 17.10 4.95 -16.24
C PRO A 127 16.17 5.61 -17.25
N ALA A 128 16.42 5.38 -18.55
CA ALA A 128 15.65 6.00 -19.64
C ALA A 128 14.14 5.71 -19.61
N GLY A 129 13.71 4.60 -18.97
CA GLY A 129 12.30 4.28 -18.79
C GLY A 129 11.63 5.01 -17.62
N SER A 130 12.39 5.70 -16.77
CA SER A 130 11.83 6.48 -15.66
C SER A 130 11.22 7.78 -16.19
N ARG A 131 10.03 8.10 -15.70
CA ARG A 131 9.29 9.31 -16.07
C ARG A 131 9.32 10.38 -14.98
N ALA A 132 9.45 9.97 -13.73
CA ALA A 132 9.49 10.88 -12.60
C ALA A 132 10.34 10.28 -11.47
N VAL A 133 10.83 11.12 -10.57
CA VAL A 133 11.54 10.70 -9.36
C VAL A 133 11.33 11.72 -8.26
N ALA A 134 11.08 11.26 -7.03
CA ALA A 134 11.03 12.12 -5.86
C ALA A 134 12.40 12.12 -5.16
N SER A 135 12.95 13.30 -4.88
CA SER A 135 14.19 13.49 -4.10
C SER A 135 14.20 14.87 -3.43
N GLY A 136 14.77 14.99 -2.23
CA GLY A 136 14.90 16.29 -1.55
C GLY A 136 13.59 17.07 -1.39
N GLY A 137 12.46 16.38 -1.18
CA GLY A 137 11.12 16.99 -1.06
C GLY A 137 10.54 17.54 -2.38
N SER A 138 11.21 17.29 -3.50
CA SER A 138 10.77 17.72 -4.84
C SER A 138 10.52 16.51 -5.75
N LEU A 139 9.63 16.69 -6.72
CA LEU A 139 9.34 15.72 -7.78
C LEU A 139 9.95 16.23 -9.08
N TYR A 140 10.76 15.41 -9.72
CA TYR A 140 11.45 15.76 -10.97
C TYR A 140 10.85 14.93 -12.10
N THR A 141 10.53 15.56 -13.23
CA THR A 141 9.80 14.93 -14.33
C THR A 141 10.08 15.63 -15.67
N TYR A 142 9.50 15.13 -16.75
CA TYR A 142 9.40 15.77 -18.07
C TYR A 142 8.08 15.37 -18.73
N ALA A 143 7.64 16.09 -19.76
CA ALA A 143 6.43 15.75 -20.49
C ALA A 143 6.63 14.50 -21.38
N GLY A 144 5.59 13.66 -21.48
CA GLY A 144 5.62 12.50 -22.35
C GLY A 144 4.49 11.52 -22.10
N PRO A 145 4.41 10.44 -22.90
CA PRO A 145 3.53 9.32 -22.60
C PRO A 145 3.89 8.72 -21.24
N ASP A 146 2.90 8.16 -20.57
CA ASP A 146 3.04 7.49 -19.26
C ASP A 146 3.40 8.41 -18.08
N LEU A 147 3.40 9.73 -18.29
CA LEU A 147 3.61 10.70 -17.22
C LEU A 147 2.52 10.59 -16.14
N ALA A 148 1.25 10.43 -16.53
CA ALA A 148 0.14 10.39 -15.59
C ALA A 148 0.23 9.24 -14.56
N PRO A 149 0.47 7.97 -14.96
CA PRO A 149 0.78 6.89 -14.02
C PRO A 149 1.96 7.22 -13.09
N ALA A 150 3.09 7.67 -13.63
CA ALA A 150 4.28 7.93 -12.83
C ALA A 150 4.07 9.06 -11.81
N LEU A 151 3.40 10.15 -12.22
CA LEU A 151 3.03 11.22 -11.29
C LEU A 151 2.06 10.72 -10.21
N ALA A 152 1.09 9.89 -10.55
CA ALA A 152 0.15 9.33 -9.57
C ALA A 152 0.86 8.53 -8.48
N HIS A 153 1.81 7.69 -8.89
CA HIS A 153 2.67 6.93 -7.98
C HIS A 153 3.45 7.84 -7.02
N HIS A 154 4.20 8.81 -7.55
CA HIS A 154 5.05 9.65 -6.70
C HIS A 154 4.27 10.68 -5.86
N ILE A 155 3.18 11.25 -6.39
CA ILE A 155 2.34 12.16 -5.61
C ILE A 155 1.69 11.40 -4.45
N MET A 156 1.30 10.14 -4.64
CA MET A 156 0.80 9.30 -3.55
C MET A 156 1.85 9.15 -2.44
N HIS A 157 3.12 8.88 -2.76
CA HIS A 157 4.18 8.86 -1.74
C HIS A 157 4.32 10.20 -1.02
N MET A 158 4.29 11.33 -1.74
CA MET A 158 4.40 12.65 -1.13
C MET A 158 3.25 12.92 -0.16
N VAL A 159 2.01 12.62 -0.56
CA VAL A 159 0.81 12.73 0.30
C VAL A 159 0.92 11.81 1.50
N PHE A 160 1.25 10.54 1.28
CA PHE A 160 1.34 9.54 2.33
C PHE A 160 2.41 9.90 3.37
N ASN A 161 3.63 10.26 2.91
CA ASN A 161 4.73 10.63 3.78
C ASN A 161 4.41 11.91 4.57
N SER A 162 3.78 12.90 3.94
CA SER A 162 3.36 14.14 4.61
C SER A 162 2.26 13.90 5.63
N TYR A 163 1.33 12.98 5.36
CA TYR A 163 0.25 12.63 6.27
C TYR A 163 0.75 11.78 7.46
N MET A 164 1.55 10.74 7.19
CA MET A 164 2.02 9.78 8.19
C MET A 164 3.18 10.29 9.03
N GLY A 165 3.99 11.22 8.51
CA GLY A 165 5.16 11.74 9.20
C GLY A 165 6.16 10.64 9.54
N ASP A 166 6.59 10.57 10.80
CA ASP A 166 7.57 9.59 11.29
C ASP A 166 7.08 8.12 11.20
N LYS A 167 5.77 7.90 11.02
CA LYS A 167 5.19 6.56 10.88
C LYS A 167 5.30 5.98 9.47
N ALA A 168 5.59 6.79 8.46
CA ALA A 168 5.59 6.37 7.06
C ALA A 168 6.55 5.20 6.80
N ALA A 169 7.75 5.25 7.38
CA ALA A 169 8.80 4.26 7.16
C ALA A 169 8.44 2.84 7.65
N ALA A 170 7.54 2.72 8.62
CA ALA A 170 7.06 1.43 9.13
C ALA A 170 5.87 0.87 8.33
N LEU A 171 5.33 1.64 7.38
CA LEU A 171 4.11 1.33 6.65
C LEU A 171 4.37 1.23 5.14
N GLN A 172 5.55 0.73 4.75
CA GLN A 172 5.96 0.72 3.35
C GLN A 172 5.04 -0.12 2.46
N TRP A 173 4.58 -1.29 2.91
CA TRP A 173 3.62 -2.09 2.15
C TRP A 173 2.34 -1.30 1.82
N LEU A 174 1.90 -0.43 2.73
CA LEU A 174 0.71 0.39 2.53
C LEU A 174 1.01 1.59 1.62
N ASN A 175 2.17 2.23 1.81
CA ASN A 175 2.63 3.33 0.98
C ASN A 175 2.77 2.91 -0.50
N GLU A 176 3.52 1.83 -0.73
CA GLU A 176 3.76 1.26 -2.06
C GLU A 176 2.48 0.67 -2.67
N GLY A 177 1.67 -0.03 -1.87
CA GLY A 177 0.40 -0.56 -2.34
C GLY A 177 -0.58 0.54 -2.78
N LEU A 178 -0.64 1.66 -2.05
CA LEU A 178 -1.41 2.84 -2.46
C LEU A 178 -0.83 3.48 -3.72
N ALA A 179 0.50 3.68 -3.77
CA ALA A 179 1.16 4.32 -4.90
C ALA A 179 0.97 3.52 -6.20
N LEU A 180 1.11 2.19 -6.14
CA LEU A 180 0.83 1.32 -7.28
C LEU A 180 -0.64 1.30 -7.68
N ARG A 181 -1.56 1.31 -6.71
CA ARG A 181 -3.00 1.39 -7.03
C ARG A 181 -3.34 2.66 -7.80
N GLU A 182 -2.80 3.80 -7.38
CA GLU A 182 -2.98 5.09 -8.07
C GLU A 182 -2.27 5.10 -9.44
N GLU A 183 -1.09 4.48 -9.56
CA GLU A 183 -0.39 4.29 -10.82
C GLU A 183 -1.26 3.51 -11.83
N VAL A 184 -1.75 2.34 -11.41
CA VAL A 184 -2.59 1.42 -12.21
C VAL A 184 -3.91 2.10 -12.60
N ALA A 185 -4.47 2.94 -11.72
CA ALA A 185 -5.68 3.69 -12.01
C ALA A 185 -5.53 4.66 -13.20
N ARG A 186 -4.29 5.06 -13.55
CA ARG A 186 -3.98 5.98 -14.65
C ARG A 186 -3.34 5.32 -15.86
N MET A 187 -3.07 4.02 -15.81
CA MET A 187 -2.64 3.25 -16.98
C MET A 187 -3.73 3.19 -18.04
N THR A 188 -3.32 2.96 -19.30
CA THR A 188 -4.26 2.60 -20.36
C THR A 188 -4.99 1.29 -20.02
N ASP A 189 -6.16 1.06 -20.61
CA ASP A 189 -6.93 -0.17 -20.36
C ASP A 189 -6.16 -1.44 -20.70
N TYR A 190 -5.35 -1.39 -21.77
CA TYR A 190 -4.48 -2.48 -22.17
C TYR A 190 -3.42 -2.79 -21.11
N GLU A 191 -2.66 -1.78 -20.67
CA GLU A 191 -1.60 -1.94 -19.67
C GLU A 191 -2.17 -2.38 -18.32
N ARG A 192 -3.30 -1.81 -17.91
CA ARG A 192 -4.01 -2.18 -16.68
C ARG A 192 -4.43 -3.64 -16.70
N THR A 193 -5.00 -4.09 -17.82
CA THR A 193 -5.41 -5.49 -18.00
C THR A 193 -4.21 -6.43 -17.95
N LEU A 194 -3.10 -6.05 -18.61
CA LEU A 194 -1.85 -6.81 -18.58
C LEU A 194 -1.27 -6.90 -17.16
N PHE A 195 -1.25 -5.78 -16.44
CA PHE A 195 -0.81 -5.71 -15.04
C PHE A 195 -1.64 -6.64 -14.16
N GLN A 196 -2.97 -6.50 -14.19
CA GLN A 196 -3.89 -7.30 -13.37
C GLN A 196 -3.80 -8.79 -13.70
N THR A 197 -3.66 -9.14 -14.98
CA THR A 197 -3.47 -10.53 -15.41
C THR A 197 -2.17 -11.10 -14.86
N THR A 198 -1.07 -10.35 -14.98
CA THR A 198 0.24 -10.75 -14.47
C THR A 198 0.23 -10.91 -12.96
N GLN A 199 -0.30 -9.92 -12.25
CA GLN A 199 -0.49 -9.93 -10.80
C GLN A 199 -1.30 -11.14 -10.34
N ASN A 200 -2.48 -11.38 -10.91
CA ASN A 200 -3.33 -12.50 -10.51
C ASN A 200 -2.66 -13.86 -10.78
N ASN A 201 -1.97 -13.99 -11.90
CA ASN A 201 -1.25 -15.23 -12.22
C ASN A 201 -0.11 -15.49 -11.24
N GLN A 202 0.66 -14.46 -10.88
CA GLN A 202 1.75 -14.58 -9.90
C GLN A 202 1.20 -14.82 -8.48
N LEU A 203 0.20 -14.08 -8.02
CA LEU A 203 -0.32 -14.22 -6.66
C LEU A 203 -1.05 -15.55 -6.41
N ARG A 204 -1.53 -16.21 -7.48
CA ARG A 204 -2.07 -17.58 -7.41
C ARG A 204 -0.99 -18.63 -7.24
N SER A 205 0.18 -18.43 -7.83
CA SER A 205 1.29 -19.38 -7.76
C SER A 205 2.18 -19.15 -6.55
N GLU A 206 2.43 -17.89 -6.20
CA GLU A 206 3.36 -17.48 -5.15
C GLU A 206 2.80 -16.29 -4.37
N ARG A 207 2.92 -16.34 -3.04
CA ARG A 207 2.44 -15.27 -2.15
C ARG A 207 3.12 -15.39 -0.80
N MET A 208 3.52 -14.26 -0.26
CA MET A 208 4.15 -14.20 1.07
C MET A 208 3.10 -14.04 2.18
N PRO A 209 3.35 -14.57 3.39
CA PRO A 209 2.53 -14.26 4.55
C PRO A 209 2.48 -12.76 4.81
N PHE A 210 1.37 -12.22 5.31
CA PHE A 210 1.30 -10.77 5.62
C PHE A 210 2.27 -10.37 6.72
N SER A 211 2.50 -11.27 7.68
CA SER A 211 3.55 -11.10 8.69
C SER A 211 4.92 -10.89 8.07
N GLN A 212 5.21 -11.41 6.88
CA GLN A 212 6.45 -11.14 6.15
C GLN A 212 6.33 -9.85 5.34
N MET A 213 5.23 -9.65 4.61
CA MET A 213 5.00 -8.47 3.75
C MET A 213 5.14 -7.14 4.50
N VAL A 214 4.68 -7.08 5.75
CA VAL A 214 4.73 -5.86 6.56
C VAL A 214 6.15 -5.47 6.99
N TYR A 215 7.08 -6.44 7.09
CA TYR A 215 8.46 -6.17 7.53
C TYR A 215 9.49 -6.21 6.40
N VAL A 216 9.25 -7.00 5.35
CA VAL A 216 10.11 -7.04 4.17
C VAL A 216 9.81 -5.82 3.31
N ILE A 217 10.86 -5.20 2.80
CA ILE A 217 10.79 -4.04 1.91
C ILE A 217 11.17 -4.52 0.52
N GLY A 218 10.42 -4.10 -0.50
CA GLY A 218 10.76 -4.34 -1.90
C GLY A 218 12.18 -3.86 -2.23
N THR A 219 12.94 -4.65 -2.98
CA THR A 219 14.38 -4.40 -3.19
C THR A 219 14.68 -3.57 -4.44
N ASP A 220 13.73 -3.44 -5.37
CA ASP A 220 13.96 -2.82 -6.68
C ASP A 220 12.70 -2.11 -7.22
N GLU A 221 12.66 -0.80 -6.98
CA GLU A 221 11.60 0.10 -7.44
C GLU A 221 11.42 0.09 -8.97
N GLN A 222 12.47 -0.21 -9.75
CA GLN A 222 12.37 -0.27 -11.22
C GLN A 222 11.59 -1.49 -11.69
N LYS A 223 11.54 -2.55 -10.86
CA LYS A 223 10.82 -3.79 -11.15
C LYS A 223 9.52 -3.92 -10.37
N ARG A 224 9.03 -2.86 -9.74
CA ARG A 224 7.80 -2.89 -8.92
C ARG A 224 6.59 -3.52 -9.60
N ARG A 225 6.46 -3.42 -10.92
CA ARG A 225 5.35 -4.03 -11.69
C ARG A 225 5.49 -5.55 -11.91
N GLN A 226 6.61 -6.15 -11.51
CA GLN A 226 6.94 -7.56 -11.72
C GLN A 226 7.38 -8.23 -10.41
N ASP A 227 7.79 -7.43 -9.43
CA ASP A 227 8.21 -7.88 -8.10
C ASP A 227 7.01 -8.33 -7.26
N LEU A 228 7.11 -9.52 -6.69
CA LEU A 228 6.02 -10.15 -5.95
C LEU A 228 5.55 -9.31 -4.76
N TRP A 229 6.46 -8.67 -4.03
CA TRP A 229 6.11 -7.91 -2.83
C TRP A 229 5.25 -6.70 -3.20
N TYR A 230 5.64 -5.97 -4.24
CA TYR A 230 4.89 -4.82 -4.75
C TYR A 230 3.51 -5.21 -5.29
N LEU A 231 3.46 -6.29 -6.08
CA LEU A 231 2.21 -6.82 -6.62
C LEU A 231 1.26 -7.29 -5.52
N GLN A 232 1.79 -7.93 -4.48
CA GLN A 232 0.99 -8.34 -3.34
C GLN A 232 0.52 -7.11 -2.55
N ALA A 233 1.39 -6.14 -2.26
CA ALA A 233 1.05 -4.92 -1.55
C ALA A 233 -0.08 -4.15 -2.24
N GLU A 234 0.00 -3.95 -3.56
CA GLU A 234 -1.07 -3.33 -4.35
C GLU A 234 -2.38 -4.12 -4.22
N SER A 235 -2.35 -5.45 -4.42
CA SER A 235 -3.54 -6.29 -4.37
C SER A 235 -4.23 -6.23 -3.00
N VAL A 236 -3.45 -6.26 -1.93
CA VAL A 236 -3.97 -6.20 -0.55
C VAL A 236 -4.60 -4.83 -0.26
N VAL A 237 -3.94 -3.74 -0.63
CA VAL A 237 -4.48 -2.38 -0.46
C VAL A 237 -5.75 -2.19 -1.29
N SER A 238 -5.73 -2.60 -2.56
CA SER A 238 -6.89 -2.57 -3.44
C SER A 238 -8.06 -3.40 -2.89
N TYR A 239 -7.79 -4.56 -2.31
CA TYR A 239 -8.81 -5.35 -1.60
C TYR A 239 -9.34 -4.59 -0.38
N LEU A 240 -8.48 -4.18 0.55
CA LEU A 240 -8.85 -3.49 1.79
C LEU A 240 -9.70 -2.24 1.54
N SER A 241 -9.35 -1.45 0.53
CA SER A 241 -10.11 -0.25 0.17
C SER A 241 -11.50 -0.57 -0.38
N LYS A 242 -11.71 -1.72 -1.03
CA LYS A 242 -13.05 -2.18 -1.46
C LYS A 242 -13.92 -2.67 -0.30
N GLN A 243 -13.31 -3.03 0.83
CA GLN A 243 -14.04 -3.59 1.98
C GLN A 243 -14.70 -2.52 2.86
N GLY A 244 -14.43 -1.23 2.63
CA GLY A 244 -14.98 -0.14 3.44
C GLY A 244 -15.34 1.07 2.59
N SER A 245 -15.86 2.10 3.26
CA SER A 245 -15.95 3.43 2.65
C SER A 245 -14.58 4.12 2.67
N SER A 246 -14.42 5.16 1.86
CA SER A 246 -13.22 6.03 1.93
C SER A 246 -13.04 6.63 3.33
N LEU A 247 -14.13 6.92 4.05
CA LEU A 247 -14.09 7.40 5.44
C LEU A 247 -13.53 6.34 6.40
N ALA A 248 -13.93 5.07 6.25
CA ALA A 248 -13.39 3.98 7.05
C ALA A 248 -11.88 3.77 6.77
N PHE A 249 -11.48 3.88 5.50
CA PHE A 249 -10.07 3.83 5.12
C PHE A 249 -9.27 5.00 5.70
N ALA A 250 -9.81 6.24 5.66
CA ALA A 250 -9.18 7.40 6.27
C ALA A 250 -9.03 7.26 7.80
N ALA A 251 -10.03 6.72 8.48
CA ALA A 251 -9.96 6.46 9.91
C ALA A 251 -8.95 5.35 10.25
N PHE A 252 -8.83 4.32 9.40
CA PHE A 252 -7.75 3.33 9.46
C PHE A 252 -6.36 3.98 9.33
N LEU A 253 -6.14 4.85 8.34
CA LEU A 253 -4.89 5.61 8.20
C LEU A 253 -4.63 6.50 9.42
N GLY A 254 -5.67 7.13 9.97
CA GLY A 254 -5.57 7.98 11.16
C GLY A 254 -5.15 7.20 12.42
N HIS A 255 -5.66 5.98 12.60
CA HIS A 255 -5.24 5.10 13.70
C HIS A 255 -3.77 4.70 13.57
N LEU A 256 -3.33 4.31 12.36
CA LEU A 256 -1.93 3.98 12.09
C LEU A 256 -1.00 5.19 12.35
N ARG A 257 -1.38 6.37 11.85
CA ARG A 257 -0.67 7.63 12.10
C ARG A 257 -0.54 7.93 13.60
N SER A 258 -1.56 7.58 14.39
CA SER A 258 -1.57 7.77 15.84
C SER A 258 -0.78 6.69 16.60
N GLY A 259 -0.12 5.77 15.89
CA GLY A 259 0.72 4.73 16.47
C GLY A 259 0.00 3.42 16.79
N ALA A 260 -1.25 3.24 16.38
CA ALA A 260 -1.92 1.95 16.50
C ALA A 260 -1.24 0.90 15.62
N THR A 261 -1.24 -0.35 16.08
CA THR A 261 -0.85 -1.49 15.24
C THR A 261 -1.86 -1.72 14.11
N ALA A 262 -1.45 -2.44 13.07
CA ALA A 262 -2.36 -2.78 11.96
C ALA A 262 -3.60 -3.54 12.45
N ASP A 263 -3.45 -4.48 13.39
CA ASP A 263 -4.58 -5.22 13.96
C ASP A 263 -5.56 -4.30 14.69
N GLN A 264 -5.06 -3.38 15.51
CA GLN A 264 -5.89 -2.39 16.21
C GLN A 264 -6.60 -1.43 15.23
N ALA A 265 -5.90 -1.00 14.18
CA ALA A 265 -6.47 -0.13 13.16
C ALA A 265 -7.55 -0.86 12.34
N LEU A 266 -7.32 -2.13 11.98
CA LEU A 266 -8.29 -2.97 11.26
C LEU A 266 -9.54 -3.24 12.11
N SER A 267 -9.37 -3.80 13.31
CA SER A 267 -10.49 -4.09 14.23
C SER A 267 -11.37 -2.88 14.52
N SER A 268 -10.78 -1.68 14.64
CA SER A 268 -11.53 -0.46 14.92
C SER A 268 -12.35 0.05 13.73
N ASN A 269 -11.82 -0.08 12.50
CA ASN A 269 -12.36 0.60 11.32
C ASN A 269 -13.06 -0.33 10.34
N TYR A 270 -12.84 -1.64 10.48
CA TYR A 270 -13.42 -2.73 9.71
C TYR A 270 -14.07 -3.77 10.64
N ALA A 271 -14.63 -3.30 11.75
CA ALA A 271 -15.26 -4.14 12.77
C ALA A 271 -16.27 -5.13 12.15
N GLY A 272 -16.17 -6.40 12.57
CA GLY A 272 -16.99 -7.49 12.02
C GLY A 272 -16.54 -8.03 10.65
N LYS A 273 -15.50 -7.44 10.04
CA LYS A 273 -14.82 -7.98 8.85
C LYS A 273 -13.43 -8.49 9.18
N PHE A 274 -12.61 -7.65 9.82
CA PHE A 274 -11.22 -7.97 10.15
C PHE A 274 -10.93 -7.56 11.59
N ASP A 275 -10.55 -8.51 12.44
CA ASP A 275 -10.05 -8.22 13.78
C ASP A 275 -8.52 -8.12 13.80
N SER A 276 -7.86 -8.63 12.75
CA SER A 276 -6.41 -8.68 12.62
C SER A 276 -5.94 -8.72 11.16
N LEU A 277 -4.64 -8.51 10.94
CA LEU A 277 -3.96 -8.76 9.66
C LEU A 277 -4.13 -10.21 9.20
N LYS A 278 -4.21 -11.17 10.13
CA LYS A 278 -4.43 -12.57 9.81
C LYS A 278 -5.81 -12.80 9.19
N ASP A 279 -6.84 -12.13 9.71
CA ASP A 279 -8.19 -12.23 9.15
C ASP A 279 -8.24 -11.59 7.77
N LEU A 280 -7.65 -10.40 7.62
CA LEU A 280 -7.52 -9.73 6.32
C LEU A 280 -6.79 -10.63 5.30
N GLU A 281 -5.70 -11.27 5.71
CA GLU A 281 -4.95 -12.20 4.87
C GLU A 281 -5.83 -13.38 4.44
N SER A 282 -6.56 -13.98 5.38
CA SER A 282 -7.43 -15.13 5.09
C SER A 282 -8.53 -14.79 4.10
N THR A 283 -9.16 -13.62 4.23
CA THR A 283 -10.25 -13.22 3.34
C THR A 283 -9.73 -12.73 1.98
N TRP A 284 -8.60 -12.01 1.96
CA TRP A 284 -7.94 -11.60 0.71
C TRP A 284 -7.51 -12.83 -0.11
N ARG A 285 -6.95 -13.86 0.53
CA ARG A 285 -6.55 -15.12 -0.13
C ARG A 285 -7.70 -15.87 -0.78
N ALA A 286 -8.95 -15.63 -0.37
CA ALA A 286 -10.15 -16.23 -0.95
C ALA A 286 -10.67 -15.47 -2.17
N GLU A 287 -10.27 -14.21 -2.35
CA GLU A 287 -10.65 -13.36 -3.50
C GLU A 287 -9.76 -13.61 -4.73
N ILE A 288 -8.47 -13.88 -4.51
CA ILE A 288 -7.44 -14.01 -5.56
C ILE A 288 -7.36 -15.43 -6.15
#